data_AF-A0A139PBD2-F1
#
_entry.id   AF-A0A139PBD2-F1
#
_cell.length_a   1.000
_cell.length_b   1.000
_cell.length_c   1.000
_cell.angle_alpha   90.00
_cell.angle_beta   90.00
_cell.angle_gamma   90.00
#
_symmetry.space_group_name_H-M   'P 1'
#
loop_
_entity.id
_entity.type
_entity.pdbx_description
1 polymer ?
#
loop_
_entity_poly.entity_id
_entity_poly.type
_entity_poly.pdbx_seq_one_letter_code
_entity_poly.pdbx_strand_id
1 'polypeptide(L)'
;MFDEKRRQQDHYEATMAQIYYEHELAIQEEREKGMEQGRSQGMEQGVQQLVLAMLKNGASPQTIAQLTDIPEEKVKEIAEQNLV
;
A
#
# COMPACT_ATOMS: atom_id res chain seq x y z
N MET A 1 40.73 -11.25 -35.66
CA MET A 1 40.88 -10.91 -34.22
C MET A 1 40.09 -9.67 -33.77
N PHE A 2 39.69 -8.72 -34.63
CA PHE A 2 38.89 -7.54 -34.23
C PHE A 2 37.40 -7.80 -33.97
N ASP A 3 36.91 -9.00 -34.25
CA ASP A 3 35.48 -9.28 -34.33
C ASP A 3 34.91 -9.90 -33.05
N GLU A 4 35.74 -10.59 -32.29
CA GLU A 4 35.32 -11.32 -31.08
C GLU A 4 35.25 -10.41 -29.86
N LYS A 5 36.14 -9.41 -29.76
CA LYS A 5 36.06 -8.35 -28.74
C LYS A 5 34.82 -7.49 -28.90
N ARG A 6 34.44 -7.15 -30.14
CA ARG A 6 33.20 -6.42 -30.42
C ARG A 6 31.97 -7.25 -30.05
N ARG A 7 31.90 -8.51 -30.47
CA ARG A 7 30.82 -9.42 -30.04
C ARG A 7 30.72 -9.53 -28.52
N GLN A 8 31.84 -9.71 -27.81
CA GLN A 8 31.84 -9.76 -26.34
C GLN A 8 31.37 -8.45 -25.71
N GLN A 9 31.79 -7.31 -26.27
CA GLN A 9 31.35 -6.00 -25.83
C GLN A 9 29.85 -5.79 -26.07
N ASP A 10 29.35 -6.12 -27.27
CA ASP A 10 27.93 -6.03 -27.61
C ASP A 10 27.08 -6.93 -26.70
N HIS A 11 27.56 -8.14 -26.40
CA HIS A 11 26.90 -9.04 -25.44
C HIS A 11 26.89 -8.48 -24.01
N TYR A 12 28.00 -7.89 -23.57
CA TYR A 12 28.09 -7.24 -22.26
C TYR A 12 27.12 -6.06 -22.19
N GLU A 13 27.11 -5.19 -23.19
CA GLU A 13 26.22 -4.03 -23.27
C GLU A 13 24.76 -4.45 -23.29
N ALA A 14 24.39 -5.47 -24.09
CA ALA A 14 23.04 -6.01 -24.12
C ALA A 14 22.60 -6.60 -22.77
N THR A 15 23.50 -7.35 -22.11
CA THR A 15 23.21 -7.93 -20.79
C THR A 15 23.02 -6.83 -19.75
N MET A 16 23.88 -5.80 -19.76
CA MET A 16 23.75 -4.67 -18.84
C MET A 16 22.46 -3.89 -19.11
N ALA A 17 22.11 -3.64 -20.37
CA ALA A 17 20.86 -2.97 -20.74
C ALA A 17 19.63 -3.73 -20.23
N GLN A 18 19.63 -5.06 -20.35
CA GLN A 18 18.55 -5.90 -19.81
C GLN A 18 18.46 -5.81 -18.29
N ILE A 19 19.60 -5.90 -17.59
CA ILE A 19 19.64 -5.78 -16.12
C ILE A 19 19.11 -4.42 -15.66
N TYR A 20 19.53 -3.33 -16.33
CA TYR A 20 19.03 -1.99 -15.99
C TYR A 20 17.53 -1.88 -16.19
N TYR A 21 17.02 -2.41 -17.31
CA TYR A 21 15.59 -2.39 -17.60
C TYR A 21 14.78 -3.19 -16.57
N GLU A 22 15.21 -4.40 -16.23
CA GLU A 22 14.56 -5.23 -15.20
C GLU A 22 14.60 -4.57 -13.83
N HIS A 23 15.72 -3.93 -13.47
CA HIS A 23 15.85 -3.20 -12.21
C HIS A 23 14.94 -1.96 -12.16
N GLU A 24 14.82 -1.20 -13.24
CA GLU A 24 13.88 -0.06 -13.31
C GLU A 24 12.43 -0.52 -13.17
N LEU A 25 12.05 -1.62 -13.84
CA LEU A 25 10.73 -2.22 -13.69
C LEU A 25 10.46 -2.66 -12.25
N ALA A 26 11.42 -3.35 -11.62
CA ALA A 26 11.29 -3.79 -10.23
C ALA A 26 11.07 -2.60 -9.27
N ILE A 27 11.85 -1.51 -9.42
CA ILE A 27 11.67 -0.29 -8.63
C ILE A 27 10.29 0.32 -8.85
N GLN A 28 9.83 0.36 -10.11
CA GLN A 28 8.52 0.91 -10.42
C GLN A 28 7.41 0.10 -9.75
N GLU A 29 7.44 -1.23 -9.86
CA GLU A 29 6.48 -2.11 -9.21
C GLU A 29 6.49 -1.96 -7.68
N GLU A 30 7.67 -1.92 -7.07
CA GLU A 30 7.80 -1.74 -5.61
C GLU A 30 7.26 -0.40 -5.15
N ARG A 31 7.49 0.66 -5.93
CA ARG A 31 6.93 1.99 -5.64
C ARG A 31 5.41 1.99 -5.73
N GLU A 32 4.83 1.35 -6.75
CA GLU A 32 3.38 1.22 -6.90
C GLU A 32 2.77 0.43 -5.74
N LYS A 33 3.36 -0.73 -5.40
CA LYS A 33 2.94 -1.55 -4.25
C LYS A 33 3.04 -0.77 -2.94
N GLY A 34 4.13 -0.05 -2.71
CA GLY A 34 4.31 0.77 -1.51
C GLY A 34 3.28 1.89 -1.41
N MET A 35 2.93 2.54 -2.52
CA MET A 35 1.89 3.56 -2.57
C MET A 35 0.50 2.98 -2.30
N GLU A 36 0.17 1.82 -2.88
CA GLU A 36 -1.11 1.14 -2.65
C GLU A 36 -1.24 0.69 -1.18
N GLN A 37 -0.21 0.07 -0.63
CA GLN A 37 -0.16 -0.33 0.78
C GLN A 37 -0.31 0.88 1.71
N GLY A 38 0.45 1.95 1.45
CA GLY A 38 0.37 3.18 2.25
C GLY A 38 -1.02 3.83 2.19
N ARG A 39 -1.65 3.86 1.00
CA ARG A 39 -3.02 4.37 0.85
C ARG A 39 -4.03 3.52 1.60
N SER A 40 -3.92 2.19 1.51
CA SER A 40 -4.82 1.26 2.20
C SER A 40 -4.68 1.39 3.73
N GLN A 41 -3.45 1.37 4.25
CA GLN A 41 -3.18 1.53 5.67
C GLN A 41 -3.65 2.89 6.18
N GLY A 42 -3.38 3.97 5.44
CA GLY A 42 -3.84 5.31 5.81
C GLY A 42 -5.36 5.43 5.85
N MET A 43 -6.06 4.81 4.90
CA MET A 43 -7.53 4.76 4.90
C MET A 43 -8.06 3.99 6.10
N GLU A 44 -7.51 2.81 6.39
CA GLU A 44 -7.92 1.98 7.53
C GLU A 44 -7.69 2.71 8.87
N GLN A 45 -6.52 3.32 9.05
CA GLN A 45 -6.20 4.13 10.22
C GLN A 45 -7.13 5.33 10.35
N GLY A 46 -7.43 6.02 9.25
CA GLY A 46 -8.37 7.15 9.23
C GLY A 46 -9.78 6.74 9.66
N VAL A 47 -10.27 5.59 9.16
CA VAL A 47 -11.55 5.01 9.55
C VAL A 47 -11.57 4.67 11.04
N GLN A 48 -10.53 4.01 11.55
CA GLN A 48 -10.43 3.68 12.98
C GLN A 48 -10.44 4.95 13.85
N GLN A 49 -9.64 5.95 13.49
CA GLN A 49 -9.59 7.23 14.21
C GLN A 49 -10.93 7.96 14.21
N LEU A 50 -11.63 7.99 13.06
CA LEU A 50 -12.96 8.57 12.94
C LEU A 50 -13.96 7.86 13.88
N VAL A 51 -14.03 6.53 13.82
CA VAL A 51 -14.94 5.73 14.64
C VAL A 51 -14.67 5.96 16.12
N LEU A 52 -13.40 5.91 16.55
CA LEU A 52 -13.03 6.16 17.95
C LEU A 52 -13.37 7.57 18.40
N ALA A 53 -13.17 8.58 17.55
CA ALA A 53 -13.54 9.96 17.87
C ALA A 53 -15.06 10.10 18.04
N MET A 54 -15.86 9.48 17.17
CA MET A 54 -17.32 9.51 17.28
C MET A 54 -17.82 8.78 18.54
N LEU A 55 -17.26 7.61 18.85
CA LEU A 55 -17.56 6.86 20.08
C LEU A 55 -17.22 7.66 21.33
N LYS A 56 -16.04 8.29 21.38
CA LYS A 56 -15.61 9.17 22.48
C LYS A 56 -16.54 10.37 22.67
N ASN A 57 -17.14 10.86 21.59
CA ASN A 57 -18.15 11.93 21.63
C ASN A 57 -19.57 11.43 21.96
N GLY A 58 -19.73 10.15 22.30
CA GLY A 58 -21.00 9.57 22.74
C GLY A 58 -21.92 9.11 21.61
N ALA A 59 -21.44 9.06 20.36
CA ALA A 59 -22.22 8.47 19.27
C ALA A 59 -22.36 6.95 19.47
N SER A 60 -23.56 6.40 19.26
CA SER A 60 -23.76 4.95 19.30
C SER A 60 -23.22 4.28 18.03
N PRO A 61 -22.84 2.99 18.11
CA PRO A 61 -22.41 2.23 16.94
C PRO A 61 -23.40 2.26 15.77
N GLN A 62 -24.72 2.28 16.05
CA GLN A 62 -25.77 2.39 15.04
C GLN A 62 -25.72 3.73 14.31
N THR A 63 -25.57 4.83 15.05
CA THR A 63 -25.50 6.17 14.47
C THR A 63 -24.24 6.34 13.62
N ILE A 64 -23.11 5.81 14.07
CA ILE A 64 -21.86 5.83 13.29
C ILE A 64 -22.06 5.07 11.99
N ALA A 65 -22.64 3.87 12.03
CA ALA A 65 -22.92 3.08 10.85
C ALA A 65 -23.82 3.80 9.83
N GLN A 66 -24.87 4.47 10.31
CA GLN A 66 -25.77 5.25 9.45
C GLN A 66 -25.11 6.47 8.81
N LEU A 67 -24.16 7.12 9.49
CA LEU A 67 -23.52 8.35 8.99
C LEU A 67 -22.32 8.11 8.09
N THR A 68 -21.68 6.94 8.21
CA THR A 68 -20.38 6.65 7.58
C THR A 68 -20.44 5.49 6.59
N ASP A 69 -21.59 4.82 6.45
CA ASP A 69 -21.78 3.56 5.73
C ASP A 69 -20.85 2.42 6.20
N ILE A 70 -20.22 2.56 7.37
CA ILE A 70 -19.40 1.50 7.98
C ILE A 70 -20.35 0.50 8.64
N PRO A 71 -20.20 -0.82 8.41
CA PRO A 71 -21.01 -1.82 9.09
C PRO A 71 -20.93 -1.69 10.62
N GLU A 72 -22.06 -1.78 11.30
CA GLU A 72 -22.13 -1.69 12.77
C GLU A 72 -21.22 -2.73 13.45
N GLU A 73 -21.11 -3.93 12.86
CA GLU A 73 -20.19 -4.98 13.30
C GLU A 73 -18.74 -4.50 13.30
N LYS A 74 -18.30 -3.80 12.25
CA LYS A 74 -16.95 -3.24 12.16
C LYS A 74 -16.73 -2.12 13.17
N VAL A 75 -17.74 -1.29 13.42
CA VAL A 75 -17.69 -0.26 14.46
C VAL A 75 -17.50 -0.86 15.85
N LYS A 76 -18.20 -1.96 16.15
CA LYS A 76 -18.05 -2.71 17.42
C LYS A 76 -16.67 -3.34 17.55
N GLU A 77 -16.18 -3.97 16.50
CA GLU A 77 -14.83 -4.56 16.48
C GLU A 77 -13.75 -3.52 16.81
N ILE A 78 -13.82 -2.33 16.21
CA ILE A 78 -12.88 -1.22 16.47
C ILE A 78 -13.01 -0.75 17.93
N ALA A 79 -14.23 -0.67 18.47
CA ALA A 79 -14.45 -0.30 19.86
C ALA A 79 -13.84 -1.31 20.83
N GLU A 80 -14.04 -2.61 20.59
CA GLU A 80 -13.53 -3.71 21.42
C GLU A 80 -12.01 -3.80 21.40
N GLN A 81 -11.38 -3.64 20.24
CA GLN A 81 -9.92 -3.67 20.08
C GLN A 81 -9.20 -2.50 20.79
N ASN A 82 -9.92 -1.43 21.14
CA ASN A 82 -9.36 -0.21 21.74
C ASN A 82 -9.86 0.05 23.18
N LEU A 83 -10.62 -0.87 23.77
CA LEU A 83 -11.14 -0.79 25.15
C LEU A 83 -10.26 -1.55 26.18
N VAL A 84 -8.99 -1.79 25.88
CA VAL A 84 -7.98 -2.39 26.79
C VAL A 84 -7.10 -1.31 27.42
#